data_AF-A0A3C0FP86-F1
#
_entry.id   AF-A0A3C0FP86-F1
#
_cell.length_a   1.000
_cell.length_b   1.000
_cell.length_c   1.000
_cell.angle_alpha   90.00
_cell.angle_beta   90.00
_cell.angle_gamma   90.00
#
_symmetry.space_group_name_H-M   'P 1'
#
loop_
_entity.id
_entity.type
_entity.pdbx_description
1 polymer ?
#
loop_
_entity_poly.entity_id
_entity_poly.type
_entity_poly.pdbx_seq_one_letter_code
_entity_poly.pdbx_strand_id
1 'polypeptide(L)'
;GESLRATLFAPRGRARLLPDAALNSVVRAAVAETRNGVSGMIDLSVNSDVAKTLADRDDAIQILTNAFGVAPKIVADPTLEDDAYRLEKN
;
A
#
# COMPACT_ATOMS: atom_id res chain seq x y z
N GLY A 1 29.15 3.96 33.75
CA GLY A 1 29.42 3.12 32.56
C GLY A 1 28.09 2.78 31.93
N GLU A 2 27.39 3.81 31.52
CA GLU A 2 26.02 3.76 31.04
C GLU A 2 26.04 3.85 29.52
N SER A 3 25.10 3.15 28.89
CA SER A 3 24.65 3.42 27.52
C SER A 3 25.39 2.71 26.37
N LEU A 4 25.73 1.42 26.54
CA LEU A 4 25.83 0.51 25.38
C LEU A 4 24.46 -0.10 25.00
N ARG A 5 23.44 0.09 25.85
CA ARG A 5 22.05 -0.33 25.59
C ARG A 5 21.20 0.71 24.87
N ALA A 6 21.61 1.99 24.84
CA ALA A 6 20.83 3.06 24.21
C ALA A 6 20.94 3.06 22.68
N THR A 7 22.04 2.56 22.11
CA THR A 7 22.25 2.54 20.65
C THR A 7 21.52 1.39 19.95
N LEU A 8 21.20 0.30 20.66
CA LEU A 8 20.52 -0.87 20.08
C LEU A 8 19.00 -0.69 19.94
N PHE A 9 18.43 0.29 20.65
CA PHE A 9 17.00 0.62 20.62
C PHE A 9 16.74 2.02 20.07
N ALA A 10 17.64 2.55 19.22
CA ALA A 10 17.19 3.58 18.30
C ALA A 10 16.00 2.98 17.54
N PRO A 11 14.79 3.58 17.59
CA PRO A 11 13.71 3.13 16.73
C PRO A 11 14.28 3.22 15.33
N ARG A 12 14.50 2.06 14.70
CA ARG A 12 14.77 2.00 13.27
C ARG A 12 13.53 2.63 12.67
N GLY A 13 13.59 3.94 12.40
CA GLY A 13 12.58 4.63 11.60
C GLY A 13 12.34 3.72 10.43
N ARG A 14 11.10 3.21 10.32
CA ARG A 14 10.72 2.15 9.38
C ARG A 14 11.46 2.44 8.09
N ALA A 15 12.41 1.58 7.73
CA ALA A 15 13.23 1.81 6.55
C ALA A 15 12.25 2.01 5.42
N ARG A 16 12.27 3.20 4.81
CA ARG A 16 11.37 3.55 3.71
C ARG A 16 11.38 2.38 2.74
N LEU A 17 10.24 1.72 2.61
CA LEU A 17 10.17 0.54 1.77
C LEU A 17 10.55 0.99 0.35
N LEU A 18 11.31 0.14 -0.35
CA LEU A 18 11.54 0.38 -1.76
C LEU A 18 10.16 0.45 -2.43
N PRO A 19 9.95 1.37 -3.40
CA PRO A 19 8.64 1.60 -4.00
C PRO A 19 8.01 0.32 -4.57
N ASP A 20 8.84 -0.62 -5.03
CA ASP A 20 8.42 -1.95 -5.48
C ASP A 20 7.86 -2.84 -4.35
N ALA A 21 8.53 -2.83 -3.19
CA ALA A 21 8.11 -3.60 -2.02
C ALA A 21 6.84 -3.02 -1.40
N ALA A 22 6.73 -1.69 -1.34
CA ALA A 22 5.54 -0.98 -0.91
C ALA A 22 4.35 -1.33 -1.81
N LEU A 23 4.52 -1.24 -3.13
CA LEU A 23 3.52 -1.64 -4.12
C LEU A 23 3.08 -3.10 -3.93
N ASN A 24 4.03 -4.04 -3.83
CA ASN A 24 3.71 -5.46 -3.68
C ASN A 24 2.91 -5.74 -2.39
N SER A 25 3.28 -5.07 -1.30
CA SER A 25 2.57 -5.16 -0.02
C SER A 25 1.13 -4.67 -0.16
N VAL A 26 0.93 -3.48 -0.74
CA VAL A 26 -0.40 -2.89 -0.97
C VAL A 26 -1.25 -3.78 -1.86
N VAL A 27 -0.70 -4.27 -2.98
CA VAL A 27 -1.44 -5.14 -3.90
C VAL A 27 -1.86 -6.44 -3.20
N ARG A 28 -0.96 -7.10 -2.46
CA ARG A 28 -1.33 -8.31 -1.72
C ARG A 28 -2.39 -8.05 -0.66
N ALA A 29 -2.26 -6.95 0.07
CA ALA A 29 -3.19 -6.60 1.14
C ALA A 29 -4.58 -6.28 0.55
N ALA A 30 -4.63 -5.45 -0.49
CA ALA A 30 -5.86 -5.16 -1.25
C ALA A 30 -6.52 -6.44 -1.81
N VAL A 31 -5.74 -7.37 -2.37
CA VAL A 31 -6.25 -8.66 -2.85
C VAL A 31 -6.75 -9.53 -1.68
N ALA A 32 -6.10 -9.50 -0.51
CA ALA A 32 -6.58 -10.24 0.65
C ALA A 32 -7.93 -9.73 1.15
N GLU A 33 -8.19 -8.42 1.06
CA GLU A 33 -9.46 -7.80 1.46
C GLU A 33 -10.65 -8.27 0.61
N THR A 34 -10.41 -8.71 -0.62
CA THR A 34 -11.46 -9.34 -1.46
C THR A 34 -11.98 -10.63 -0.86
N ARG A 35 -11.13 -11.37 -0.14
CA ARG A 35 -11.51 -12.56 0.62
C ARG A 35 -12.32 -12.21 1.87
N ASN A 36 -12.18 -10.99 2.38
CA ASN A 36 -12.97 -10.42 3.47
C ASN A 36 -14.31 -9.81 2.99
N GLY A 37 -14.65 -9.92 1.69
CA GLY A 37 -15.90 -9.38 1.12
C GLY A 37 -15.81 -7.92 0.65
N VAL A 38 -14.58 -7.39 0.54
CA VAL A 38 -14.33 -6.08 -0.08
C VAL A 38 -14.18 -6.28 -1.60
N SER A 39 -15.28 -6.10 -2.34
CA SER A 39 -15.35 -6.18 -3.80
C SER A 39 -16.28 -5.10 -4.35
N GLY A 40 -16.21 -4.82 -5.66
CA GLY A 40 -16.96 -3.74 -6.32
C GLY A 40 -16.13 -2.47 -6.51
N MET A 41 -16.78 -1.33 -6.75
CA MET A 41 -16.07 -0.05 -6.88
C MET A 41 -15.44 0.32 -5.54
N ILE A 42 -14.11 0.23 -5.46
CA ILE A 42 -13.34 0.60 -4.29
C ILE A 42 -12.41 1.76 -4.65
N ASP A 43 -12.37 2.78 -3.81
CA ASP A 43 -11.31 3.78 -3.80
C ASP A 43 -10.12 3.22 -2.98
N LEU A 44 -9.00 2.96 -3.65
CA LEU A 44 -7.74 2.55 -3.04
C LEU A 44 -6.86 3.79 -2.85
N SER A 45 -6.84 4.30 -1.62
CA SER A 45 -5.98 5.41 -1.21
C SER A 45 -4.61 4.89 -0.78
N VAL A 46 -3.55 5.42 -1.38
CA VAL A 46 -2.14 5.04 -1.12
C VAL A 46 -1.27 6.29 -1.15
N ASN A 47 -0.04 6.19 -0.65
CA ASN A 47 0.93 7.27 -0.78
C ASN A 47 1.10 7.72 -2.24
N SER A 48 1.37 9.01 -2.48
CA SER A 48 1.56 9.56 -3.84
C SER A 48 2.63 8.87 -4.68
N ASP A 49 3.74 8.41 -4.08
CA ASP A 49 4.80 7.68 -4.79
C ASP A 49 4.33 6.29 -5.24
N VAL A 50 3.60 5.60 -4.36
CA VAL A 50 2.95 4.32 -4.67
C VAL A 50 1.87 4.51 -5.71
N ALA A 51 1.00 5.52 -5.58
CA ALA A 51 -0.04 5.83 -6.56
C ALA A 51 0.54 6.04 -7.97
N LYS A 52 1.66 6.77 -8.06
CA LYS A 52 2.35 7.01 -9.32
C LYS A 52 2.95 5.72 -9.89
N THR A 53 3.60 4.91 -9.04
CA THR A 53 4.17 3.62 -9.43
C THR A 53 3.08 2.62 -9.87
N LEU A 54 1.93 2.67 -9.22
CA LEU A 54 0.77 1.81 -9.50
C LEU A 54 0.08 2.25 -10.79
N ALA A 55 0.04 3.56 -11.09
CA ALA A 55 -0.42 4.08 -12.37
C ALA A 55 0.52 3.77 -13.55
N ASP A 56 1.84 3.64 -13.29
CA ASP A 56 2.84 3.26 -14.30
C ASP A 56 2.83 1.74 -14.60
N ARG A 57 2.33 0.92 -13.67
CA ARG A 57 2.28 -0.55 -13.77
C ARG A 57 0.89 -1.07 -14.08
N ASP A 58 0.62 -1.24 -15.37
CA ASP A 58 -0.63 -1.84 -15.88
C ASP A 58 -0.91 -3.22 -15.25
N ASP A 59 0.13 -4.04 -15.04
CA ASP A 59 0.00 -5.38 -14.45
C ASP A 59 -0.62 -5.32 -13.04
N ALA A 60 -0.24 -4.31 -12.24
CA ALA A 60 -0.75 -4.13 -10.88
C ALA A 60 -2.23 -3.73 -10.91
N ILE A 61 -2.61 -2.83 -11.81
CA ILE A 61 -4.02 -2.44 -12.01
C ILE A 61 -4.85 -3.62 -12.51
N GLN A 62 -4.33 -4.44 -13.41
CA GLN A 62 -5.01 -5.65 -13.87
C GLN A 62 -5.23 -6.66 -12.74
N ILE A 63 -4.21 -6.89 -11.90
CA ILE A 63 -4.34 -7.77 -10.73
C ILE A 63 -5.44 -7.27 -9.79
N LEU A 64 -5.44 -5.98 -9.47
CA LEU A 64 -6.45 -5.39 -8.59
C LEU A 64 -7.84 -5.43 -9.22
N THR A 65 -7.96 -5.16 -10.52
CA THR A 65 -9.21 -5.25 -11.27
C THR A 65 -9.78 -6.66 -11.22
N ASN A 66 -8.95 -7.68 -11.43
CA ASN A 66 -9.36 -9.08 -11.33
C ASN A 66 -9.77 -9.48 -9.92
N ALA A 67 -9.11 -8.91 -8.90
CA ALA A 67 -9.41 -9.19 -7.51
C ALA A 67 -10.74 -8.56 -7.06
N PHE A 68 -10.94 -7.27 -7.37
CA PHE A 68 -12.14 -6.52 -6.97
C PHE A 68 -13.34 -6.74 -7.91
N GLY A 69 -13.10 -7.30 -9.10
CA GLY A 69 -14.07 -7.46 -10.19
C GLY A 69 -14.28 -6.21 -11.04
N VAL A 70 -13.69 -5.08 -10.64
CA VAL A 70 -13.75 -3.77 -11.30
C VAL A 70 -12.47 -3.02 -10.98
N ALA A 71 -12.01 -2.18 -11.90
CA ALA A 71 -10.82 -1.37 -11.71
C ALA A 71 -11.01 -0.44 -10.50
N PRO A 72 -10.18 -0.57 -9.44
CA PRO A 72 -10.28 0.32 -8.29
C PRO A 72 -9.85 1.73 -8.69
N LYS A 73 -10.44 2.73 -8.04
CA LYS A 73 -10.03 4.12 -8.21
C LYS A 73 -8.84 4.39 -7.31
N ILE A 74 -7.69 4.67 -7.92
CA ILE A 74 -6.47 4.98 -7.17
C ILE A 74 -6.51 6.42 -6.72
N VAL A 75 -6.41 6.65 -5.42
CA VAL A 75 -6.37 7.98 -4.79
C VAL A 75 -4.98 8.18 -4.18
N ALA A 76 -4.27 9.21 -4.62
CA ALA A 76 -2.99 9.59 -4.05
C ALA A 76 -3.24 10.40 -2.76
N ASP A 77 -2.94 9.81 -1.61
CA ASP A 77 -3.01 10.49 -0.32
C ASP A 77 -1.59 10.68 0.25
N PRO A 78 -1.08 11.92 0.32
CA PRO A 78 0.28 12.19 0.79
C PRO A 78 0.43 12.06 2.32
N THR A 79 -0.67 11.85 3.04
CA THR A 79 -0.65 11.67 4.51
C THR A 79 -0.42 10.22 4.92
N LEU A 80 -0.57 9.28 3.98
CA LEU A 80 -0.27 7.87 4.16
C LEU A 80 1.24 7.58 4.10
N GLU A 81 1.71 6.69 4.99
CA GLU A 81 3.06 6.11 4.92
C GLU A 81 3.23 5.27 3.64
N ASP A 82 4.47 4.99 3.23
CA ASP A 82 4.79 4.26 1.99
C ASP A 82 4.07 2.90 1.85
N ASP A 83 3.90 2.13 2.94
CA ASP A 83 3.14 0.86 2.94
C ASP A 83 1.68 0.97 3.40
N ALA A 84 1.24 2.17 3.79
CA ALA A 84 -0.12 2.36 4.25
C ALA A 84 -1.08 2.45 3.07
N TYR A 85 -2.23 1.80 3.23
CA TYR A 85 -3.33 1.87 2.27
C TYR A 85 -4.66 1.99 3.00
N ARG A 86 -5.63 2.58 2.32
CA ARG A 86 -7.03 2.66 2.79
C ARG A 86 -7.96 2.29 1.65
N LEU A 87 -8.91 1.41 1.93
CA LEU A 87 -9.94 0.99 1.00
C LEU A 87 -11.27 1.62 1.43
N GLU A 88 -11.95 2.31 0.52
CA GLU A 88 -13.29 2.84 0.74
C GLU A 88 -14.24 2.32 -0.33
N LYS A 89 -15.38 1.74 0.09
CA LYS A 89 -16.43 1.31 -0.85
C LYS A 89 -17.17 2.54 -1.35
N ASN A 90 -17.29 2.64 -2.67
CA ASN A 90 -18.09 3.66 -3.37
C ASN A 90 -19.40 3.06 -3.90
#